data_AF-A0A058ZRN7-F1
#
_entry.id   AF-A0A058ZRN7-F1
#
_cell.length_a   1.000
_cell.length_b   1.000
_cell.length_c   1.000
_cell.angle_alpha   90.00
_cell.angle_beta   90.00
_cell.angle_gamma   90.00
#
_symmetry.space_group_name_H-M   'P 1'
#
loop_
_entity.id
_entity.type
_entity.pdbx_description
1 polymer ?
#
loop_
_entity_poly.entity_id
_entity_poly.type
_entity_poly.pdbx_seq_one_letter_code
_entity_poly.pdbx_strand_id
1 'polypeptide(L)'
;MKIGVNVKEGKKLNLTSWKGEDDPSHGSFVAGVTSETPPQLFIWNGSSPYWRSGHWDKTKFIGVPNITNIFYDLQQDNVQGTSYYYLKNYNNSIFEYVFISSEGSLKATYWFNGWITYWEVPAPTNPCDIYGICGPFGVCNPFSSPMCRCLKGFKPRSDEEWNRGNWTRGCLRKMELNCQKSASAAASTTVEKDMFWQMRHIKLPDSADHLLIDNAKGCQSWCLENCSCLAFSYVNAIGCMAWSKDLLDTQQLSMGGEDLFIRLVDASA
;
A
#
# COMPACT_ATOMS: atom_id res chain seq x y z
N MET A 1 -13.48 9.74 17.76
CA MET A 1 -12.12 9.20 17.97
C MET A 1 -11.21 9.66 16.84
N LYS A 2 -9.91 9.91 17.11
CA LYS A 2 -8.96 10.46 16.13
C LYS A 2 -7.59 9.78 16.29
N ILE A 3 -6.98 9.39 15.18
CA ILE A 3 -5.60 8.88 15.10
C ILE A 3 -4.82 9.72 14.09
N GLY A 4 -3.50 9.83 14.27
CA GLY A 4 -2.67 10.56 13.31
C GLY A 4 -1.40 11.13 13.88
N VAL A 5 -0.81 12.06 13.15
CA VAL A 5 0.54 12.58 13.41
C VAL A 5 0.60 14.09 13.16
N ASN A 6 1.38 14.77 13.99
CA ASN A 6 1.87 16.13 13.77
C ASN A 6 3.40 16.08 13.76
N VAL A 7 3.99 16.19 12.57
CA VAL A 7 5.44 16.05 12.38
C VAL A 7 6.20 17.22 13.02
N LYS A 8 5.67 18.44 12.93
CA LYS A 8 6.34 19.64 13.48
C LYS A 8 6.44 19.62 15.00
N GLU A 9 5.39 19.13 15.66
CA GLU A 9 5.36 19.01 17.13
C GLU A 9 5.90 17.66 17.63
N GLY A 10 6.24 16.73 16.74
CA GLY A 10 6.67 15.38 17.10
C GLY A 10 5.58 14.53 17.80
N LYS A 11 4.30 14.90 17.66
CA LYS A 11 3.18 14.22 18.33
C LYS A 11 2.59 13.12 17.45
N LYS A 12 2.31 11.97 18.06
CA LYS A 12 1.61 10.84 17.42
C LYS A 12 0.42 10.43 18.29
N LEU A 13 -0.74 10.29 17.65
CA LEU A 13 -1.98 9.78 18.23
C LEU A 13 -2.22 8.40 17.63
N ASN A 14 -1.74 7.37 18.30
CA ASN A 14 -1.82 5.99 17.85
C ASN A 14 -2.75 5.19 18.75
N LEU A 15 -3.23 4.06 18.25
CA LEU A 15 -3.84 3.02 19.07
C LEU A 15 -2.78 2.02 19.43
N THR A 16 -2.66 1.69 20.70
CA THR A 16 -1.74 0.66 21.17
C THR A 16 -2.58 -0.48 21.71
N SER A 17 -2.24 -1.71 21.32
CA SER A 17 -2.95 -2.88 21.80
C SER A 17 -2.72 -3.07 23.28
N TRP A 18 -3.66 -3.77 23.91
CA TRP A 18 -3.38 -4.42 25.18
C TRP A 18 -2.38 -5.55 24.98
N LYS A 19 -1.72 -5.95 26.05
CA LYS A 19 -0.79 -7.07 26.04
C LYS A 19 -1.51 -8.42 25.94
N GLY A 20 -2.70 -8.49 26.51
CA GLY A 20 -3.63 -9.62 26.39
C GLY A 20 -5.05 -9.16 26.70
N GLU A 21 -6.04 -10.04 26.50
CA GLU A 21 -7.45 -9.72 26.76
C GLU A 21 -7.71 -9.25 28.21
N ASP A 22 -6.99 -9.83 29.18
CA ASP A 22 -7.10 -9.50 30.61
C ASP A 22 -5.96 -8.60 31.13
N ASP A 23 -5.02 -8.18 30.27
CA ASP A 23 -3.85 -7.36 30.66
C ASP A 23 -3.82 -6.03 29.86
N PRO A 24 -4.33 -4.93 30.45
CA PRO A 24 -4.42 -3.64 29.77
C PRO A 24 -3.08 -2.90 29.65
N SER A 25 -1.97 -3.51 30.08
CA SER A 25 -0.64 -2.94 29.83
C SER A 25 -0.32 -2.89 28.34
N HIS A 26 0.66 -2.06 27.96
CA HIS A 26 1.02 -1.85 26.56
C HIS A 26 1.49 -3.15 25.88
N GLY A 27 0.75 -3.57 24.85
CA GLY A 27 1.11 -4.66 23.95
C GLY A 27 2.09 -4.22 22.85
N SER A 28 2.41 -5.15 21.94
CA SER A 28 3.39 -4.94 20.88
C SER A 28 2.83 -4.29 19.61
N PHE A 29 1.51 -4.29 19.44
CA PHE A 29 0.88 -3.79 18.23
C PHE A 29 0.44 -2.33 18.35
N VAL A 30 0.72 -1.56 17.31
CA VAL A 30 0.38 -0.14 17.23
C VAL A 30 -0.28 0.14 15.89
N ALA A 31 -1.44 0.80 15.89
CA ALA A 31 -2.07 1.32 14.68
C ALA A 31 -1.94 2.84 14.60
N GLY A 32 -1.65 3.37 13.42
CA GLY A 32 -1.47 4.80 13.22
C GLY A 32 -1.34 5.21 11.75
N VAL A 33 -1.43 6.52 11.51
CA VAL A 33 -1.39 7.11 10.18
C VAL A 33 -0.01 7.69 9.90
N THR A 34 0.50 7.49 8.69
CA THR A 34 1.79 8.04 8.25
C THR A 34 1.67 9.51 7.85
N SER A 35 2.81 10.20 7.89
CA SER A 35 2.92 11.60 7.45
C SER A 35 3.26 11.75 5.97
N GLU A 36 3.41 10.64 5.24
CA GLU A 36 3.70 10.67 3.81
C GLU A 36 2.52 11.25 3.02
N THR A 37 2.78 11.68 1.80
CA THR A 37 1.76 12.22 0.90
C THR A 37 1.65 11.29 -0.30
N PRO A 38 0.47 10.69 -0.56
CA PRO A 38 -0.71 10.63 0.32
C PRO A 38 -0.51 9.70 1.54
N PRO A 39 -1.20 9.94 2.66
CA PRO A 39 -0.99 9.20 3.90
C PRO A 39 -1.59 7.80 3.82
N GLN A 40 -1.05 6.90 4.64
CA GLN A 40 -1.46 5.51 4.76
C GLN A 40 -1.76 5.18 6.23
N LEU A 41 -2.67 4.24 6.46
CA LEU A 41 -2.89 3.62 7.76
C LEU A 41 -2.08 2.34 7.84
N PHE A 42 -1.36 2.16 8.95
CA PHE A 42 -0.54 0.98 9.20
C PHE A 42 -0.87 0.38 10.56
N ILE A 43 -0.60 -0.92 10.66
CA ILE A 43 -0.41 -1.63 11.92
C ILE A 43 1.04 -2.07 11.96
N TRP A 44 1.74 -1.80 13.05
CA TRP A 44 3.10 -2.27 13.31
C TRP A 44 3.10 -3.27 14.45
N ASN A 45 3.98 -4.27 14.36
CA ASN A 45 4.37 -5.13 15.48
C ASN A 45 5.79 -4.75 15.89
N GLY A 46 5.93 -4.04 17.02
CA GLY A 46 7.17 -3.35 17.35
C GLY A 46 7.54 -2.33 16.26
N SER A 47 8.71 -2.49 15.64
CA SER A 47 9.18 -1.61 14.55
C SER A 47 8.79 -2.08 13.14
N SER A 48 8.25 -3.30 13.01
CA SER A 48 8.01 -3.93 11.72
C SER A 48 6.57 -3.72 11.25
N PRO A 49 6.33 -3.32 10.00
CA PRO A 49 4.98 -3.28 9.45
C PRO A 49 4.33 -4.68 9.49
N TYR A 50 3.09 -4.72 9.94
CA TYR A 50 2.27 -5.94 10.03
C TYR A 50 1.11 -5.90 9.02
N TRP A 51 0.51 -4.73 8.84
CA TRP A 51 -0.57 -4.48 7.88
C TRP A 51 -0.48 -3.05 7.33
N ARG A 52 -0.98 -2.85 6.11
CA ARG A 52 -1.03 -1.54 5.44
C ARG A 52 -2.34 -1.37 4.67
N SER A 53 -2.98 -0.22 4.81
CA SER A 53 -4.23 0.12 4.11
C SER A 53 -4.07 0.46 2.63
N GLY A 54 -2.86 0.85 2.22
CA GLY A 54 -2.63 1.59 0.99
C GLY A 54 -2.90 3.09 1.14
N HIS A 55 -2.48 3.86 0.15
CA HIS A 55 -2.63 5.31 0.06
C HIS A 55 -4.09 5.78 0.18
N TRP A 56 -4.30 6.91 0.85
CA TRP A 56 -5.60 7.59 0.92
C TRP A 56 -5.93 8.31 -0.40
N ASP A 57 -7.00 7.90 -1.07
CA ASP A 57 -7.46 8.45 -2.36
C ASP A 57 -8.37 9.69 -2.21
N LYS A 58 -8.40 10.33 -1.03
CA LYS A 58 -9.35 11.38 -0.62
C LYS A 58 -10.78 10.91 -0.35
N THR A 59 -11.11 9.64 -0.60
CA THR A 59 -12.42 9.04 -0.32
C THR A 59 -12.33 7.76 0.51
N LYS A 60 -11.25 7.00 0.40
CA LYS A 60 -10.98 5.75 1.11
C LYS A 60 -9.50 5.42 0.99
N PHE A 61 -9.05 4.42 1.73
CA PHE A 61 -7.75 3.82 1.47
C PHE A 61 -7.86 2.84 0.31
N ILE A 62 -6.94 2.91 -0.66
CA ILE A 62 -7.01 2.12 -1.90
C ILE A 62 -7.10 0.61 -1.64
N GLY A 63 -6.38 0.10 -0.63
CA GLY A 63 -6.37 -1.31 -0.25
C GLY A 63 -7.53 -1.74 0.65
N VAL A 64 -8.41 -0.82 1.06
CA VAL A 64 -9.60 -1.10 1.88
C VAL A 64 -10.85 -0.60 1.17
N PRO A 65 -11.22 -1.17 0.00
CA PRO A 65 -12.27 -0.63 -0.85
C PRO A 65 -13.68 -0.68 -0.21
N ASN A 66 -13.87 -1.52 0.80
CA ASN A 66 -15.16 -1.72 1.46
C ASN A 66 -15.47 -0.67 2.53
N ILE A 67 -14.48 0.09 3.01
CA ILE A 67 -14.71 1.21 3.92
C ILE A 67 -14.89 2.48 3.12
N THR A 68 -16.08 3.08 3.26
CA THR A 68 -16.45 4.34 2.61
C THR A 68 -16.21 5.52 3.55
N ASN A 69 -16.04 6.72 2.97
CA ASN A 69 -15.95 7.99 3.70
C ASN A 69 -17.24 8.45 4.40
N ILE A 70 -18.27 7.60 4.48
CA ILE A 70 -19.53 7.97 5.14
C ILE A 70 -19.29 8.11 6.65
N PHE A 71 -18.58 7.16 7.24
CA PHE A 71 -18.29 7.13 8.68
C PHE A 71 -16.91 7.68 9.01
N TYR A 72 -15.98 7.71 8.06
CA TYR A 72 -14.59 8.08 8.33
C TYR A 72 -14.09 9.18 7.39
N ASP A 73 -13.18 10.02 7.89
CA ASP A 73 -12.42 10.94 7.05
C ASP A 73 -10.96 10.98 7.41
N LEU A 74 -10.16 11.49 6.47
CA LEU A 74 -8.78 11.85 6.69
C LEU A 74 -8.54 13.30 6.28
N GLN A 75 -8.07 14.10 7.23
CA GLN A 75 -7.58 15.45 6.98
C GLN A 75 -6.05 15.45 6.94
N GLN A 76 -5.48 15.88 5.82
CA GLN A 76 -4.05 16.12 5.67
C GLN A 76 -3.79 17.60 5.38
N ASP A 77 -2.85 18.18 6.12
CA ASP A 77 -2.29 19.50 5.88
C ASP A 77 -0.77 19.36 5.76
N ASN A 78 -0.27 19.41 4.53
CA ASN A 78 1.16 19.27 4.23
C ASN A 78 1.98 20.49 4.71
N VAL A 79 1.36 21.68 4.82
CA VAL A 79 2.04 22.89 5.29
C VAL A 79 2.25 22.80 6.80
N GLN A 80 1.24 22.32 7.54
CA GLN A 80 1.34 22.09 8.98
C GLN A 80 2.05 20.77 9.33
N GLY A 81 2.18 19.85 8.37
CA GLY A 81 2.77 18.52 8.58
C GLY A 81 1.86 17.62 9.42
N THR A 82 0.54 17.72 9.23
CA THR A 82 -0.44 16.95 10.00
C THR A 82 -1.24 16.02 9.12
N SER A 83 -1.40 14.78 9.55
CA SER A 83 -2.30 13.79 8.94
C SER A 83 -3.16 13.19 10.04
N TYR A 84 -4.48 13.30 9.93
CA TYR A 84 -5.40 12.78 10.93
C TYR A 84 -6.58 12.06 10.33
N TYR A 85 -6.79 10.83 10.78
CA TYR A 85 -7.94 10.01 10.47
C TYR A 85 -8.91 9.99 11.66
N TYR A 86 -10.20 10.17 11.39
CA TYR A 86 -11.20 10.27 12.45
C TYR A 86 -12.56 9.72 12.01
N LEU A 87 -13.35 9.33 13.01
CA LEU A 87 -14.75 8.99 12.84
C LEU A 87 -15.59 10.26 12.71
N LYS A 88 -16.40 10.35 11.67
CA LYS A 88 -17.41 11.40 11.44
C LYS A 88 -18.58 11.18 12.40
N ASN A 89 -18.98 12.24 13.11
CA ASN A 89 -20.18 12.22 13.94
C ASN A 89 -21.42 12.42 13.05
N TYR A 90 -21.88 11.36 12.39
CA TYR A 90 -23.04 11.43 11.48
C TYR A 90 -24.38 11.15 12.19
N ASN A 91 -24.38 10.33 13.24
CA ASN A 91 -25.58 10.01 14.01
C ASN A 91 -25.21 9.71 15.47
N ASN A 92 -25.60 10.60 16.39
CA ASN A 92 -25.31 10.45 17.82
C ASN A 92 -26.02 9.24 18.48
N SER A 93 -26.88 8.54 17.76
CA SER A 93 -27.63 7.37 18.27
C SER A 93 -26.88 6.05 18.12
N ILE A 94 -25.79 6.01 17.33
CA ILE A 94 -24.98 4.82 17.12
C ILE A 94 -23.68 4.99 17.91
N PHE A 95 -23.47 4.14 18.90
CA PHE A 95 -22.20 4.09 19.63
C PHE A 95 -21.24 3.18 18.87
N GLU A 96 -20.18 3.76 18.32
CA GLU A 96 -19.15 3.09 17.53
C GLU A 96 -17.76 3.41 18.08
N TYR A 97 -16.87 2.41 18.10
CA TYR A 97 -15.46 2.62 18.39
C TYR A 97 -14.57 1.69 17.58
N VAL A 98 -13.30 2.08 17.49
CA VAL A 98 -12.24 1.31 16.83
C VAL A 98 -11.18 0.99 17.87
N PHE A 99 -10.68 -0.24 17.89
CA PHE A 99 -9.61 -0.67 18.78
C PHE A 99 -8.69 -1.66 18.09
N ILE A 100 -7.49 -1.85 18.64
CA ILE A 100 -6.56 -2.88 18.18
C ILE A 100 -6.45 -3.97 19.25
N SER A 101 -6.65 -5.22 18.86
CA SER A 101 -6.60 -6.38 19.77
C SER A 101 -5.17 -6.79 20.09
N SER A 102 -4.99 -7.65 21.10
CA SER A 102 -3.69 -8.22 21.49
C SER A 102 -3.00 -9.00 20.37
N GLU A 103 -3.78 -9.51 19.42
CA GLU A 103 -3.32 -10.29 18.26
C GLU A 103 -2.94 -9.39 17.07
N GLY A 104 -3.11 -8.06 17.21
CA GLY A 104 -2.77 -7.09 16.16
C GLY A 104 -3.86 -6.84 15.13
N SER A 105 -5.09 -7.26 15.39
CA SER A 105 -6.24 -6.95 14.53
C SER A 105 -6.85 -5.60 14.92
N LEU A 106 -6.96 -4.67 13.97
CA LEU A 106 -7.73 -3.45 14.11
C LEU A 106 -9.21 -3.74 13.80
N LYS A 107 -10.10 -3.48 14.76
CA LYS A 107 -11.52 -3.82 14.69
C LYS A 107 -12.38 -2.56 14.85
N ALA A 108 -13.38 -2.42 14.00
CA ALA A 108 -14.44 -1.43 14.16
C ALA A 108 -15.72 -2.13 14.61
N THR A 109 -16.31 -1.62 15.69
CA THR A 109 -17.51 -2.19 16.29
C THR A 109 -18.53 -1.13 16.66
N TYR A 110 -19.80 -1.47 16.53
CA TYR A 110 -20.91 -0.63 16.98
C TYR A 110 -21.83 -1.42 17.92
N TRP A 111 -22.60 -0.67 18.70
CA TRP A 111 -23.62 -1.23 19.59
C TRP A 111 -24.98 -1.31 18.90
N PHE A 112 -25.54 -2.52 18.82
CA PHE A 112 -26.93 -2.76 18.45
C PHE A 112 -27.43 -4.04 19.13
N ASN A 113 -28.08 -3.89 20.29
CA ASN A 113 -28.48 -5.01 21.16
C ASN A 113 -27.32 -5.97 21.51
N GLY A 114 -26.10 -5.44 21.55
CA GLY A 114 -24.84 -6.17 21.68
C GLY A 114 -23.72 -5.52 20.87
N TRP A 115 -22.47 -5.90 21.14
CA TRP A 115 -21.32 -5.46 20.35
C TRP A 115 -21.25 -6.26 19.05
N ILE A 116 -21.24 -5.55 17.92
CA ILE A 116 -21.11 -6.16 16.59
C ILE A 116 -19.84 -5.63 15.96
N THR A 117 -18.90 -6.52 15.63
CA THR A 117 -17.72 -6.17 14.81
C THR A 117 -18.11 -6.31 13.34
N TYR A 118 -18.01 -5.22 12.59
CA TYR A 118 -18.41 -5.20 11.18
C TYR A 118 -17.20 -5.06 10.24
N TRP A 119 -16.04 -4.72 10.77
CA TRP A 119 -14.80 -4.63 10.03
C TRP A 119 -13.60 -5.01 10.90
N GLU A 120 -12.68 -5.77 10.31
CA GLU A 120 -11.45 -6.26 10.94
C GLU A 120 -10.33 -6.33 9.91
N VAL A 121 -9.13 -5.85 10.27
CA VAL A 121 -7.90 -5.99 9.47
C VAL A 121 -6.68 -6.31 10.36
N PRO A 122 -5.74 -7.18 9.92
CA PRO A 122 -5.86 -8.10 8.79
C PRO A 122 -7.10 -8.99 8.89
N ALA A 123 -7.81 -9.19 7.78
CA ALA A 123 -8.99 -10.05 7.80
C ALA A 123 -8.54 -11.52 7.88
N PRO A 124 -9.12 -12.34 8.78
CA PRO A 124 -8.74 -13.76 8.91
C PRO A 124 -8.89 -14.57 7.61
N THR A 125 -9.77 -14.11 6.72
CA THR A 125 -10.05 -14.74 5.42
C THR A 125 -9.18 -14.21 4.28
N ASN A 126 -8.35 -13.19 4.51
CA ASN A 126 -7.52 -12.56 3.49
C ASN A 126 -6.03 -12.59 3.89
N PRO A 127 -5.28 -13.66 3.55
CA PRO A 127 -3.85 -13.74 3.85
C PRO A 127 -3.02 -12.64 3.16
N CYS A 128 -3.53 -11.99 2.11
CA CYS A 128 -2.86 -10.87 1.45
C CYS A 128 -2.83 -9.57 2.26
N ASP A 129 -3.57 -9.51 3.37
CA ASP A 129 -3.52 -8.37 4.28
C ASP A 129 -2.21 -8.31 5.07
N ILE A 130 -1.52 -9.45 5.25
CA ILE A 130 -0.22 -9.47 5.92
C ILE A 130 0.81 -8.75 5.05
N TYR A 131 1.45 -7.74 5.64
CA TYR A 131 2.37 -6.86 4.93
C TYR A 131 3.50 -7.64 4.25
N GLY A 132 3.65 -7.45 2.95
CA GLY A 132 4.78 -7.99 2.19
C GLY A 132 4.78 -9.51 2.02
N ILE A 133 3.65 -10.20 2.18
CA ILE A 133 3.55 -11.68 2.12
C ILE A 133 4.12 -12.30 0.84
N CYS A 134 4.05 -11.59 -0.30
CA CYS A 134 4.58 -12.06 -1.59
C CYS A 134 5.99 -11.55 -1.93
N GLY A 135 6.63 -10.84 -1.00
CA GLY A 135 7.96 -10.25 -1.19
C GLY A 135 8.03 -9.18 -2.30
N PRO A 136 9.25 -8.66 -2.55
CA PRO A 136 9.50 -7.67 -3.60
C PRO A 136 9.09 -8.12 -5.00
N PHE A 137 8.43 -7.25 -5.76
CA PHE A 137 7.93 -7.49 -7.12
C PHE A 137 7.00 -8.71 -7.25
N GLY A 138 6.44 -9.17 -6.13
CA GLY A 138 5.34 -10.11 -6.07
C GLY A 138 4.00 -9.37 -5.94
N VAL A 139 2.94 -9.96 -6.49
CA VAL A 139 1.56 -9.49 -6.29
C VAL A 139 0.74 -10.60 -5.66
N CYS A 140 0.02 -10.25 -4.60
CA CYS A 140 -0.87 -11.16 -3.88
C CYS A 140 -2.28 -11.13 -4.46
N ASN A 141 -2.89 -12.30 -4.64
CA ASN A 141 -4.32 -12.42 -4.88
C ASN A 141 -4.84 -13.60 -4.04
N PRO A 142 -5.73 -13.36 -3.05
CA PRO A 142 -6.18 -14.41 -2.15
C PRO A 142 -7.07 -15.45 -2.85
N PHE A 143 -7.55 -15.15 -4.06
CA PHE A 143 -8.39 -16.03 -4.86
C PHE A 143 -7.63 -16.80 -5.95
N SER A 144 -6.31 -16.62 -6.08
CA SER A 144 -5.50 -17.36 -7.05
C SER A 144 -4.73 -18.51 -6.41
N SER A 145 -4.42 -19.53 -7.22
CA SER A 145 -3.51 -20.62 -6.84
C SER A 145 -2.38 -20.71 -7.89
N PRO A 146 -1.13 -20.37 -7.55
CA PRO A 146 -0.66 -19.90 -6.24
C PRO A 146 -1.18 -18.49 -5.88
N MET A 147 -1.24 -18.17 -4.58
CA MET A 147 -1.68 -16.86 -4.06
C MET A 147 -0.73 -15.73 -4.47
N CYS A 148 0.57 -16.00 -4.45
CA CYS A 148 1.59 -15.06 -4.89
C CYS A 148 2.05 -15.39 -6.31
N ARG A 149 2.12 -14.35 -7.15
CA ARG A 149 2.71 -14.43 -8.49
C ARG A 149 3.69 -13.28 -8.69
N CYS A 150 4.72 -13.48 -9.50
CA CYS A 150 5.58 -12.38 -9.91
C CYS A 150 4.83 -11.40 -10.84
N LEU A 151 5.20 -10.13 -10.75
CA LEU A 151 4.79 -9.13 -11.72
C LEU A 151 5.22 -9.52 -13.14
N LYS A 152 4.49 -9.05 -14.16
CA LYS A 152 4.83 -9.34 -15.57
C LYS A 152 6.26 -8.87 -15.85
N GLY A 153 7.08 -9.71 -16.49
CA GLY A 153 8.49 -9.41 -16.75
C GLY A 153 9.44 -9.76 -15.60
N PHE A 154 8.94 -10.37 -14.52
CA PHE A 154 9.72 -10.86 -13.38
C PHE A 154 9.61 -12.38 -13.23
N LYS A 155 10.57 -12.99 -12.54
CA LYS A 155 10.61 -14.42 -12.19
C LYS A 155 10.97 -14.60 -10.71
N PRO A 156 10.61 -15.72 -10.06
CA PRO A 156 10.98 -15.97 -8.67
C PRO A 156 12.51 -15.86 -8.46
N ARG A 157 12.92 -15.41 -7.27
CA ARG A 157 14.35 -15.46 -6.87
C ARG A 157 14.85 -16.89 -6.72
N SER A 158 13.99 -17.77 -6.24
CA SER A 158 14.25 -19.20 -6.03
C SER A 158 12.97 -19.94 -6.38
N ASP A 159 13.00 -20.73 -7.46
CA ASP A 159 11.85 -21.55 -7.84
C ASP A 159 11.55 -22.63 -6.78
N GLU A 160 12.57 -23.13 -6.08
CA GLU A 160 12.40 -24.09 -5.00
C GLU A 160 11.61 -23.50 -3.81
N GLU A 161 12.00 -22.32 -3.33
CA GLU A 161 11.29 -21.63 -2.25
C GLU A 161 9.86 -21.27 -2.69
N TRP A 162 9.71 -20.75 -3.92
CA TRP A 162 8.43 -20.33 -4.47
C TRP A 162 7.43 -21.48 -4.57
N ASN A 163 7.88 -22.64 -5.05
CA ASN A 163 7.07 -23.84 -5.19
C ASN A 163 6.70 -24.48 -3.84
N ARG A 164 7.46 -24.19 -2.78
CA ARG A 164 7.14 -24.57 -1.39
C ARG A 164 6.25 -23.57 -0.66
N GLY A 165 5.81 -22.50 -1.33
CA GLY A 165 4.99 -21.45 -0.72
C GLY A 165 5.77 -20.44 0.12
N ASN A 166 7.10 -20.39 -0.02
CA ASN A 166 7.92 -19.33 0.57
C ASN A 166 8.20 -18.23 -0.47
N TRP A 167 7.47 -17.13 -0.37
CA TRP A 167 7.56 -15.99 -1.31
C TRP A 167 8.36 -14.81 -0.75
N THR A 168 8.96 -14.93 0.44
CA THR A 168 9.60 -13.82 1.17
C THR A 168 10.68 -13.10 0.38
N ARG A 169 11.45 -13.83 -0.43
CA ARG A 169 12.50 -13.27 -1.30
C ARG A 169 11.95 -12.58 -2.55
N GLY A 170 10.67 -12.76 -2.85
CA GLY A 170 10.01 -12.15 -4.00
C GLY A 170 10.60 -12.57 -5.33
N CYS A 171 10.62 -11.62 -6.26
CA CYS A 171 10.95 -11.83 -7.66
C CYS A 171 12.12 -10.96 -8.12
N LEU A 172 12.72 -11.33 -9.25
CA LEU A 172 13.75 -10.58 -9.97
C LEU A 172 13.26 -10.26 -11.37
N ARG A 173 13.67 -9.10 -11.86
CA ARG A 173 13.44 -8.67 -13.24
C ARG A 173 14.11 -9.65 -14.20
N LYS A 174 13.42 -10.04 -15.28
CA LYS A 174 13.96 -10.97 -16.30
C LYS A 174 14.98 -10.30 -17.22
N MET A 175 14.75 -9.04 -17.57
CA MET A 175 15.57 -8.27 -18.51
C MET A 175 15.88 -6.89 -17.93
N GLU A 176 17.14 -6.49 -17.94
CA GLU A 176 17.57 -5.15 -17.53
C GLU A 176 16.95 -4.08 -18.45
N LEU A 177 16.52 -2.96 -17.85
CA LEU A 177 15.89 -1.84 -18.56
C LEU A 177 16.86 -1.22 -19.55
N ASN A 178 16.34 -0.74 -20.68
CA ASN A 178 17.15 -0.15 -21.73
C ASN A 178 17.80 1.17 -21.27
N CYS A 179 17.10 1.94 -20.43
CA CYS A 179 17.62 3.16 -19.80
C CYS A 179 18.87 2.92 -18.93
N GLN A 180 18.96 1.74 -18.29
CA GLN A 180 20.10 1.38 -17.42
C GLN A 180 21.33 0.96 -18.24
N LYS A 181 21.11 0.32 -19.39
CA LYS A 181 22.17 -0.07 -20.33
C LYS A 181 22.82 1.14 -21.02
N SER A 182 22.04 2.17 -21.39
CA SER A 182 22.58 3.38 -22.02
C SER A 182 23.35 4.29 -21.08
N ALA A 183 23.07 4.26 -19.78
CA ALA A 183 23.89 4.97 -18.79
C ALA A 183 25.30 4.36 -18.63
N SER A 184 25.48 3.10 -19.04
CA SER A 184 26.72 2.33 -18.90
C SER A 184 27.47 2.08 -20.22
N ALA A 185 26.87 2.41 -21.38
CA ALA A 185 27.51 2.32 -22.69
C ALA A 185 27.57 3.69 -23.38
N ALA A 186 28.75 4.05 -23.90
CA ALA A 186 28.96 5.29 -24.66
C ALA A 186 27.91 5.44 -25.77
N ALA A 187 27.22 6.58 -25.76
CA ALA A 187 26.05 6.89 -26.59
C ALA A 187 26.31 6.66 -28.08
N SER A 188 25.86 5.52 -28.63
CA SER A 188 25.80 5.35 -30.09
C SER A 188 24.92 4.18 -30.57
N THR A 189 23.72 4.02 -30.01
CA THR A 189 22.66 3.20 -30.62
C THR A 189 21.31 3.81 -30.28
N THR A 190 20.37 3.83 -31.23
CA THR A 190 18.96 4.15 -31.00
C THR A 190 18.40 3.14 -29.99
N VAL A 191 18.41 3.53 -28.71
CA VAL A 191 17.93 2.68 -27.63
C VAL A 191 16.40 2.69 -27.67
N GLU A 192 15.81 1.53 -27.92
CA GLU A 192 14.36 1.35 -27.81
C GLU A 192 13.92 1.79 -26.41
N LYS A 193 12.92 2.67 -26.36
CA LYS A 193 12.42 3.18 -25.09
C LYS A 193 11.74 2.04 -24.34
N ASP A 194 11.93 2.00 -23.02
CA ASP A 194 11.17 1.10 -22.16
C ASP A 194 9.66 1.35 -22.34
N MET A 195 8.87 0.29 -22.18
CA MET A 195 7.41 0.33 -22.26
C MET A 195 6.77 0.15 -20.88
N PHE A 196 5.47 0.38 -20.78
CA PHE A 196 4.71 0.11 -19.55
C PHE A 196 3.67 -0.98 -19.75
N TRP A 197 3.58 -1.87 -18.76
CA TRP A 197 2.51 -2.84 -18.64
C TRP A 197 1.50 -2.38 -17.59
N GLN A 198 0.24 -2.23 -17.99
CA GLN A 198 -0.86 -1.83 -17.11
C GLN A 198 -1.39 -3.03 -16.32
N MET A 199 -1.52 -2.87 -15.01
CA MET A 199 -2.23 -3.76 -14.11
C MET A 199 -3.36 -3.00 -13.44
N ARG A 200 -4.57 -3.56 -13.47
CA ARG A 200 -5.78 -2.94 -12.90
C ARG A 200 -6.14 -3.55 -11.55
N HIS A 201 -6.93 -2.80 -10.78
CA HIS A 201 -7.45 -3.22 -9.47
C HIS A 201 -6.33 -3.54 -8.47
N ILE A 202 -5.34 -2.66 -8.39
CA ILE A 202 -4.16 -2.88 -7.56
C ILE A 202 -4.23 -2.03 -6.29
N LYS A 203 -4.06 -2.67 -5.13
CA LYS A 203 -3.53 -2.00 -3.94
C LYS A 203 -2.09 -1.63 -4.27
N LEU A 204 -1.87 -0.36 -4.57
CA LEU A 204 -0.59 0.16 -5.05
C LEU A 204 0.55 -0.20 -4.08
N PRO A 205 1.77 -0.47 -4.59
CA PRO A 205 2.91 -0.82 -3.75
C PRO A 205 3.19 0.27 -2.70
N ASP A 206 3.86 -0.12 -1.63
CA ASP A 206 4.31 0.81 -0.61
C ASP A 206 5.44 1.73 -1.11
N SER A 207 5.77 2.79 -0.37
CA SER A 207 6.91 3.69 -0.62
C SER A 207 6.86 4.39 -1.99
N ALA A 208 5.71 4.98 -2.32
CA ALA A 208 5.56 5.81 -3.52
C ALA A 208 6.14 7.21 -3.32
N ASP A 209 6.81 7.73 -4.35
CA ASP A 209 7.15 9.14 -4.47
C ASP A 209 5.96 9.89 -5.07
N HIS A 210 5.42 10.89 -4.36
CA HIS A 210 4.38 11.76 -4.89
C HIS A 210 4.99 12.92 -5.68
N LEU A 211 4.53 13.09 -6.91
CA LEU A 211 5.05 14.08 -7.85
C LEU A 211 3.99 15.13 -8.17
N LEU A 212 4.42 16.39 -8.24
CA LEU A 212 3.57 17.53 -8.62
C LEU A 212 3.37 17.58 -10.15
N ILE A 213 2.81 16.50 -10.71
CA ILE A 213 2.46 16.36 -12.11
C ILE A 213 0.95 16.11 -12.20
N ASP A 214 0.28 16.95 -12.97
CA ASP A 214 -1.18 17.11 -13.00
C ASP A 214 -1.89 16.22 -14.04
N ASN A 215 -1.16 15.35 -14.73
CA ASN A 215 -1.75 14.47 -15.72
C ASN A 215 -0.97 13.15 -15.90
N ALA A 216 -1.69 12.10 -16.30
CA ALA A 216 -1.13 10.76 -16.48
C ALA A 216 0.00 10.70 -17.53
N LYS A 217 -0.12 11.48 -18.62
CA LYS A 217 0.91 11.50 -19.67
C LYS A 217 2.22 12.10 -19.16
N GLY A 218 2.15 13.18 -18.39
CA GLY A 218 3.31 13.78 -17.73
C GLY A 218 3.96 12.83 -16.75
N CYS A 219 3.14 12.10 -15.96
CA CYS A 219 3.63 11.11 -15.01
C CYS A 219 4.40 9.98 -15.72
N GLN A 220 3.85 9.50 -16.84
CA GLN A 220 4.49 8.51 -17.70
C GLN A 220 5.80 9.04 -18.30
N SER A 221 5.80 10.24 -18.88
CA SER A 221 6.99 10.85 -19.47
C SER A 221 8.11 11.03 -18.44
N TRP A 222 7.78 11.55 -17.25
CA TRP A 222 8.75 11.68 -16.16
C TRP A 222 9.36 10.33 -15.78
N CYS A 223 8.54 9.28 -15.67
CA CYS A 223 9.04 7.96 -15.35
C CYS A 223 9.94 7.40 -16.45
N LEU A 224 9.65 7.66 -17.73
CA LEU A 224 10.54 7.24 -18.84
C LEU A 224 11.88 7.95 -18.81
N GLU A 225 11.89 9.25 -18.52
CA GLU A 225 13.09 10.09 -18.48
C GLU A 225 13.97 9.78 -17.25
N ASN A 226 13.37 9.32 -16.16
CA ASN A 226 14.09 8.91 -14.96
C ASN A 226 14.40 7.40 -14.97
N CYS A 227 15.65 7.01 -15.26
CA CYS A 227 16.05 5.60 -15.32
C CYS A 227 15.90 4.82 -14.00
N SER A 228 15.78 5.51 -12.86
CA SER A 228 15.51 4.86 -11.56
C SER A 228 14.04 4.53 -11.38
N CYS A 229 13.12 5.12 -12.16
CA CYS A 229 11.71 4.84 -12.07
C CYS A 229 11.38 3.44 -12.59
N LEU A 230 10.76 2.62 -11.73
CA LEU A 230 10.40 1.23 -11.98
C LEU A 230 8.91 1.05 -12.30
N ALA A 231 8.06 1.94 -11.80
CA ALA A 231 6.62 1.95 -12.06
C ALA A 231 6.03 3.33 -11.77
N PHE A 232 4.85 3.61 -12.30
CA PHE A 232 4.06 4.77 -11.92
C PHE A 232 2.57 4.44 -11.85
N SER A 233 1.80 5.35 -11.25
CA SER A 233 0.36 5.36 -11.23
C SER A 233 -0.11 6.80 -11.26
N TYR A 234 -1.24 7.06 -11.92
CA TYR A 234 -1.90 8.36 -11.86
C TYR A 234 -3.29 8.14 -11.27
N VAL A 235 -3.47 8.56 -10.03
CA VAL A 235 -4.75 8.42 -9.34
C VAL A 235 -5.43 9.77 -9.32
N ASN A 236 -6.61 9.90 -9.93
CA ASN A 236 -7.25 11.20 -10.19
C ASN A 236 -7.31 12.14 -8.97
N ALA A 237 -7.55 11.59 -7.78
CA ALA A 237 -7.64 12.36 -6.55
C ALA A 237 -6.28 12.69 -5.92
N ILE A 238 -5.23 11.90 -6.17
CA ILE A 238 -3.89 12.06 -5.57
C ILE A 238 -2.93 12.80 -6.53
N GLY A 239 -2.96 12.44 -7.81
CA GLY A 239 -2.02 12.86 -8.84
C GLY A 239 -1.03 11.75 -9.20
N CYS A 240 0.16 12.16 -9.64
CA CYS A 240 1.22 11.26 -10.07
C CYS A 240 1.94 10.63 -8.86
N MET A 241 2.05 9.30 -8.88
CA MET A 241 2.85 8.51 -7.96
C MET A 241 3.84 7.67 -8.75
N ALA A 242 5.10 7.61 -8.31
CA ALA A 242 6.14 6.84 -8.95
C ALA A 242 6.93 6.00 -7.93
N TRP A 243 7.54 4.91 -8.38
CA TRP A 243 8.36 4.04 -7.53
C TRP A 243 9.76 3.93 -8.09
N SER A 244 10.75 4.26 -7.26
CA SER A 244 12.18 4.12 -7.57
C SER A 244 12.86 2.98 -6.81
N LYS A 245 12.10 2.28 -5.96
CA LYS A 245 12.54 1.14 -5.13
C LYS A 245 11.70 -0.09 -5.44
N ASP A 246 12.13 -1.23 -4.92
CA ASP A 246 11.42 -2.50 -5.00
C ASP A 246 9.93 -2.35 -4.67
N LEU A 247 9.07 -2.81 -5.57
CA LEU A 247 7.62 -2.76 -5.40
C LEU A 247 7.22 -3.80 -4.36
N LEU A 248 6.86 -3.38 -3.15
CA LEU A 248 6.50 -4.25 -2.03
C LEU A 248 5.03 -4.08 -1.64
N ASP A 249 4.46 -5.11 -1.02
CA ASP A 249 3.10 -5.12 -0.48
C ASP A 249 2.02 -4.81 -1.53
N THR A 250 2.20 -5.35 -2.74
CA THR A 250 1.24 -5.19 -3.84
C THR A 250 0.19 -6.29 -3.80
N GLN A 251 -1.09 -5.92 -3.91
CA GLN A 251 -2.20 -6.87 -3.93
C GLN A 251 -3.13 -6.56 -5.10
N GLN A 252 -3.62 -7.60 -5.76
CA GLN A 252 -4.71 -7.52 -6.71
C GLN A 252 -6.05 -7.70 -5.98
N LEU A 253 -6.90 -6.69 -6.09
CA LEU A 253 -8.22 -6.63 -5.46
C LEU A 253 -9.28 -7.16 -6.44
N SER A 254 -10.34 -7.75 -5.90
CA SER A 254 -11.51 -8.16 -6.69
C SER A 254 -12.38 -6.97 -7.10
N MET A 255 -12.37 -5.89 -6.31
CA MET A 255 -13.09 -4.64 -6.54
C MET A 255 -12.27 -3.45 -6.04
N GLY A 256 -12.49 -2.28 -6.64
CA GLY A 256 -11.71 -1.08 -6.32
C GLY A 256 -10.26 -1.18 -6.79
N GLY A 257 -9.33 -0.59 -6.03
CA GLY A 257 -7.93 -0.47 -6.42
C GLY A 257 -7.68 0.56 -7.52
N GLU A 258 -6.42 0.70 -7.89
CA GLU A 258 -5.97 1.65 -8.91
C GLU A 258 -5.14 0.96 -9.99
N ASP A 259 -4.86 1.70 -11.07
CA ASP A 259 -4.01 1.21 -12.15
C ASP A 259 -2.53 1.42 -11.81
N LEU A 260 -1.74 0.36 -11.96
CA LEU A 260 -0.28 0.38 -11.82
C LEU A 260 0.37 0.11 -13.17
N PHE A 261 1.29 0.98 -13.59
CA PHE A 261 2.03 0.88 -14.83
C PHE A 261 3.47 0.48 -14.54
N ILE A 262 3.83 -0.76 -14.85
CA ILE A 262 5.15 -1.33 -14.54
C ILE A 262 6.06 -1.14 -15.73
N ARG A 263 7.24 -0.56 -15.51
CA ARG A 263 8.23 -0.33 -16.56
C ARG A 263 8.91 -1.64 -16.95
N LEU A 264 8.89 -1.97 -18.24
CA LEU A 264 9.46 -3.17 -18.84
C LEU A 264 10.26 -2.82 -20.10
N VAL A 265 11.12 -3.74 -20.51
CA VAL A 265 11.79 -3.66 -21.82
C VAL A 265 10.74 -3.96 -22.89
N ASP A 266 10.77 -3.20 -23.99
CA ASP A 266 10.02 -3.56 -25.19
C ASP A 266 10.67 -4.81 -25.81
N ALA A 267 9.96 -5.94 -25.78
CA ALA A 267 10.45 -7.21 -26.31
C ALA A 267 9.94 -7.47 -27.73
N SER A 268 9.47 -6.43 -28.44
CA SER A 268 8.92 -6.50 -29.79
C SER A 268 9.97 -6.42 -30.91
N ALA A 269 11.24 -6.69 -30.60
CA ALA A 269 12.36 -6.71 -31.55
C ALA A 269 12.98 -8.11 -31.69
#